data_AF-A0A420N5W8-F1
#
_entry.id   AF-A0A420N5W8-F1
#
_cell.length_a   1.000
_cell.length_b   1.000
_cell.length_c   1.000
_cell.angle_alpha   90.00
_cell.angle_beta   90.00
_cell.angle_gamma   90.00
#
_symmetry.space_group_name_H-M   'P 1'
#
loop_
_entity.id
_entity.type
_entity.pdbx_description
1 polymer ?
#
loop_
_entity_poly.entity_id
_entity_poly.type
_entity_poly.pdbx_seq_one_letter_code
_entity_poly.pdbx_strand_id
1 'polypeptide(L)'
;MGEAIPPEDGTYSIKGLPRPPDAMRFPEEIPYVKGLSVRKEISSLANSDDPKERKQWTLFVLGLERFKSMPVDDKLSYFQIAGVQRIWENMKFIIHEWVSKHELPISEADEWYKAARTWRMPYWDWARRQRYDEDLVFPPVLTQVAVRIYPPATMKNQFPRSGLYPNPLLSFENPEKDPKTGKPLPFGSMPEVKTKWNIQDNPIVHDELPLTKECD
;
A
#
# COMPACT_ATOMS: atom_id res chain seq x y z
N MET A 1 1.44 16.84 16.61
CA MET A 1 0.03 16.69 17.00
C MET A 1 -0.56 15.55 16.18
N GLY A 2 -0.79 14.40 16.82
CA GLY A 2 -1.34 13.22 16.17
C GLY A 2 -2.85 13.41 15.94
N GLU A 3 -3.30 13.26 14.70
CA GLU A 3 -4.73 13.13 14.43
C GLU A 3 -5.22 11.84 15.09
N ALA A 4 -6.25 11.96 15.93
CA ALA A 4 -6.89 10.85 16.62
C ALA A 4 -7.44 9.84 15.61
N ILE A 5 -7.27 8.55 15.87
CA ILE A 5 -7.89 7.47 15.10
C ILE A 5 -9.41 7.67 15.23
N PRO A 6 -10.16 7.82 14.13
CA PRO A 6 -11.61 7.95 14.20
C PRO A 6 -12.22 6.72 14.88
N PRO A 7 -13.28 6.88 15.70
CA PRO A 7 -13.98 5.75 16.31
C PRO A 7 -14.48 4.76 15.25
N GLU A 8 -14.65 3.49 15.61
CA GLU A 8 -14.98 2.39 14.67
C GLU A 8 -16.27 2.59 13.87
N ASP A 9 -17.20 3.44 14.36
CA ASP A 9 -18.44 3.82 13.68
C ASP A 9 -18.42 5.21 13.02
N GLY A 10 -17.23 5.81 12.91
CA GLY A 10 -17.02 7.08 12.25
C GLY A 10 -16.95 6.97 10.73
N THR A 11 -17.34 8.06 10.05
CA THR A 11 -17.02 8.25 8.64
C THR A 11 -15.53 8.57 8.48
N TYR A 12 -14.82 7.82 7.63
CA TYR A 12 -13.41 8.09 7.34
C TYR A 12 -13.29 9.08 6.18
N SER A 13 -12.81 10.30 6.46
CA SER A 13 -12.63 11.32 5.44
C SER A 13 -11.46 10.99 4.51
N ILE A 14 -11.73 10.84 3.21
CA ILE A 14 -10.70 10.65 2.17
C ILE A 14 -10.12 12.02 1.81
N LYS A 15 -9.06 12.42 2.51
CA LYS A 15 -8.36 13.71 2.28
C LYS A 15 -7.10 13.60 1.42
N GLY A 16 -6.70 12.37 1.09
CA GLY A 16 -5.37 12.08 0.55
C GLY A 16 -4.26 12.24 1.59
N LEU A 17 -3.01 12.01 1.18
CA LEU A 17 -1.87 12.15 2.08
C LEU A 17 -1.65 13.62 2.46
N PRO A 18 -1.22 13.90 3.70
CA PRO A 18 -1.03 15.27 4.15
C PRO A 18 -0.02 16.00 3.27
N ARG A 19 -0.27 17.31 3.13
CA ARG A 19 0.61 18.19 2.37
C ARG A 19 1.99 18.26 3.03
N PRO A 20 3.10 18.22 2.26
CA PRO A 20 4.43 18.54 2.78
C PRO A 20 4.47 19.96 3.39
N PRO A 21 5.21 20.21 4.47
CA PRO A 21 5.24 21.52 5.14
C PRO A 21 5.82 22.64 4.26
N ASP A 22 6.69 22.25 3.34
CA ASP A 22 7.42 23.10 2.37
C ASP A 22 6.60 23.41 1.10
N ALA A 23 5.38 22.88 0.98
CA ALA A 23 4.57 23.10 -0.21
C ALA A 23 3.91 24.49 -0.21
N MET A 24 4.19 25.28 -1.24
CA MET A 24 3.73 26.66 -1.38
C MET A 24 2.61 26.76 -2.42
N ARG A 25 1.53 27.48 -2.09
CA ARG A 25 0.39 27.73 -2.98
C ARG A 25 0.56 29.07 -3.67
N PHE A 26 0.36 29.08 -4.97
CA PHE A 26 0.35 30.28 -5.81
C PHE A 26 -1.07 30.43 -6.36
N PRO A 27 -1.89 31.36 -5.82
CA PRO A 27 -3.32 31.45 -6.12
C PRO A 27 -3.67 32.35 -7.31
N GLU A 28 -2.69 32.83 -8.08
CA GLU A 28 -2.87 33.74 -9.23
C GLU A 28 -3.55 33.04 -10.43
N GLU A 29 -3.58 33.71 -11.60
CA GLU A 29 -4.42 33.41 -12.78
C GLU A 29 -4.47 31.92 -13.19
N ILE A 30 -3.38 31.17 -12.98
CA ILE A 30 -3.37 29.70 -13.00
C ILE A 30 -2.92 29.20 -11.62
N PRO A 31 -3.84 28.72 -10.76
CA PRO A 31 -3.47 28.31 -9.42
C PRO A 31 -2.64 27.01 -9.44
N TYR A 32 -1.47 27.02 -8.80
CA TYR A 32 -0.63 25.83 -8.67
C TYR A 32 0.01 25.70 -7.28
N VAL A 33 0.58 24.53 -6.99
CA VAL A 33 1.29 24.25 -5.74
C VAL A 33 2.69 23.73 -6.06
N LYS A 34 3.71 24.44 -5.58
CA LYS A 34 5.12 24.01 -5.67
C LYS A 34 5.47 23.14 -4.47
N GLY A 35 6.36 22.16 -4.65
CA GLY A 35 6.82 21.29 -3.58
C GLY A 35 5.87 20.12 -3.25
N LEU A 36 4.87 19.86 -4.10
CA LEU A 36 4.10 18.62 -3.99
C LEU A 36 4.94 17.42 -4.39
N SER A 37 4.82 16.34 -3.62
CA SER A 37 5.46 15.08 -3.96
C SER A 37 4.74 14.40 -5.12
N VAL A 38 5.52 13.80 -6.02
CA VAL A 38 5.02 13.15 -7.23
C VAL A 38 4.88 11.64 -7.02
N ARG A 39 3.93 11.02 -7.73
CA ARG A 39 3.90 9.56 -7.89
C ARG A 39 5.07 9.18 -8.80
N LYS A 40 5.80 8.14 -8.44
CA LYS A 40 6.93 7.62 -9.24
C LYS A 40 6.53 6.34 -9.94
N GLU A 41 7.19 6.05 -11.06
CA GLU A 41 7.06 4.76 -11.71
C GLU A 41 7.64 3.67 -10.78
N ILE A 42 6.93 2.55 -10.64
CA ILE A 42 7.20 1.54 -9.61
C ILE A 42 8.57 0.88 -9.77
N SER A 43 8.97 0.58 -11.00
CA SER A 43 10.28 -0.03 -11.28
C SER A 43 11.41 0.91 -10.92
N SER A 44 11.22 2.20 -11.19
CA SER A 44 12.18 3.27 -10.88
C SER A 44 12.32 3.44 -9.36
N LEU A 45 11.22 3.40 -8.62
CA LEU A 45 11.23 3.48 -7.16
C LEU A 45 11.89 2.25 -6.52
N ALA A 46 11.55 1.05 -6.99
CA ALA A 46 12.06 -0.21 -6.44
C ALA A 46 13.56 -0.39 -6.66
N ASN A 47 14.09 0.11 -7.78
CA ASN A 47 15.50 -0.01 -8.16
C ASN A 47 16.32 1.26 -7.87
N SER A 48 15.78 2.21 -7.09
CA SER A 48 16.45 3.49 -6.84
C SER A 48 17.68 3.34 -5.92
N ASP A 49 18.73 4.09 -6.24
CA ASP A 49 19.91 4.24 -5.39
C ASP A 49 19.82 5.43 -4.42
N ASP A 50 18.83 6.31 -4.62
CA ASP A 50 18.62 7.45 -3.75
C ASP A 50 18.22 6.98 -2.32
N PRO A 51 18.93 7.42 -1.26
CA PRO A 51 18.65 6.96 0.10
C PRO A 51 17.23 7.27 0.58
N LYS A 52 16.63 8.39 0.15
CA LYS A 52 15.27 8.75 0.53
C LYS A 52 14.27 7.84 -0.19
N GLU A 53 14.47 7.56 -1.47
CA GLU A 53 13.63 6.64 -2.24
C GLU A 53 13.72 5.20 -1.73
N ARG A 54 14.90 4.74 -1.31
CA ARG A 54 15.05 3.44 -0.63
C ARG A 54 14.28 3.36 0.68
N LYS A 55 14.26 4.45 1.47
CA LYS A 55 13.41 4.55 2.67
C LYS A 55 11.92 4.50 2.29
N GLN A 56 11.52 5.26 1.27
CA GLN A 56 10.15 5.26 0.75
C GLN A 56 9.70 3.87 0.28
N TRP A 57 10.55 3.18 -0.49
CA TRP A 57 10.31 1.82 -0.96
C TRP A 57 10.19 0.83 0.19
N THR A 58 11.12 0.87 1.13
CA THR A 58 11.12 -0.02 2.31
C THR A 58 9.84 0.18 3.14
N LEU A 59 9.46 1.43 3.41
CA LEU A 59 8.22 1.74 4.12
C LEU A 59 6.98 1.30 3.34
N PHE A 60 7.00 1.41 2.01
CA PHE A 60 5.88 0.96 1.17
C PHE A 60 5.69 -0.55 1.24
N VAL A 61 6.76 -1.33 1.06
CA VAL A 61 6.73 -2.79 1.16
C VAL A 61 6.21 -3.21 2.54
N LEU A 62 6.82 -2.71 3.61
CA LEU A 62 6.42 -3.10 4.97
C LEU A 62 5.02 -2.60 5.35
N GLY A 63 4.65 -1.39 4.93
CA GLY A 63 3.34 -0.81 5.19
C GLY A 63 2.22 -1.55 4.46
N LEU A 64 2.47 -2.01 3.23
CA LEU A 64 1.54 -2.83 2.46
C LEU A 64 1.41 -4.24 3.06
N GLU A 65 2.51 -4.85 3.52
CA GLU A 65 2.44 -6.16 4.18
C GLU A 65 1.60 -6.09 5.47
N ARG A 66 1.82 -5.05 6.28
CA ARG A 66 1.00 -4.79 7.47
C ARG A 66 -0.47 -4.57 7.11
N PHE A 67 -0.74 -3.87 5.99
CA PHE A 67 -2.09 -3.58 5.52
C PHE A 67 -2.85 -4.84 5.11
N LYS A 68 -2.17 -5.76 4.40
CA LYS A 68 -2.73 -7.05 3.99
C LYS A 68 -2.99 -7.98 5.18
N SER A 69 -2.20 -7.85 6.24
CA SER A 69 -2.32 -8.66 7.45
C SER A 69 -3.43 -8.20 8.41
N MET A 70 -4.17 -7.15 8.08
CA MET A 70 -5.21 -6.62 8.96
C MET A 70 -6.43 -7.54 9.05
N PRO A 71 -7.15 -7.58 10.19
CA PRO A 71 -8.37 -8.37 10.33
C PRO A 71 -9.44 -7.98 9.31
N VAL A 72 -10.14 -8.97 8.76
CA VAL A 72 -11.19 -8.77 7.75
C VAL A 72 -12.39 -7.96 8.23
N ASP A 73 -12.60 -7.85 9.52
CA ASP A 73 -13.65 -7.08 10.17
C ASP A 73 -13.27 -5.62 10.44
N ASP A 74 -11.99 -5.26 10.28
CA ASP A 74 -11.56 -3.87 10.26
C ASP A 74 -11.98 -3.20 8.94
N LYS A 75 -12.77 -2.13 9.05
CA LYS A 75 -13.28 -1.33 7.93
C LYS A 75 -12.18 -0.75 7.04
N LEU A 76 -10.99 -0.54 7.60
CA LEU A 76 -9.82 -0.02 6.90
C LEU A 76 -8.83 -1.15 6.54
N SER A 77 -9.20 -2.42 6.61
CA SER A 77 -8.34 -3.53 6.16
C SER A 77 -8.21 -3.57 4.65
N TYR A 78 -7.13 -4.18 4.15
CA TYR A 78 -6.97 -4.41 2.71
C TYR A 78 -8.14 -5.23 2.13
N PHE A 79 -8.70 -6.12 2.95
CA PHE A 79 -9.87 -6.94 2.61
C PHE A 79 -11.11 -6.09 2.36
N GLN A 80 -11.36 -5.03 3.15
CA GLN A 80 -12.55 -4.18 3.01
C GLN A 80 -12.34 -2.97 2.09
N ILE A 81 -11.21 -2.26 2.22
CA ILE A 81 -10.94 -1.03 1.46
C ILE A 81 -9.48 -1.01 1.05
N ALA A 82 -9.19 -0.98 -0.25
CA ALA A 82 -7.83 -0.76 -0.78
C ALA A 82 -7.47 0.74 -0.76
N GLY A 83 -7.08 1.27 0.41
CA GLY A 83 -6.78 2.69 0.62
C GLY A 83 -5.30 3.05 0.77
N VAL A 84 -4.81 3.99 -0.04
CA VAL A 84 -3.45 4.58 0.08
C VAL A 84 -3.19 5.20 1.46
N GLN A 85 -4.24 5.76 2.08
CA GLN A 85 -4.17 6.36 3.42
C GLN A 85 -3.71 5.33 4.48
N ARG A 86 -4.24 4.10 4.41
CA ARG A 86 -3.93 3.07 5.39
C ARG A 86 -2.48 2.58 5.29
N ILE A 87 -1.96 2.47 4.07
CA ILE A 87 -0.55 2.15 3.83
C ILE A 87 0.33 3.19 4.53
N TRP A 88 0.05 4.48 4.36
CA TRP A 88 0.81 5.54 4.99
C TRP A 88 0.71 5.54 6.53
N GLU A 89 -0.47 5.23 7.09
CA GLU A 89 -0.62 5.03 8.53
C GLU A 89 0.22 3.87 9.05
N ASN A 90 0.23 2.75 8.33
CA ASN A 90 1.08 1.60 8.64
C ASN A 90 2.56 1.94 8.59
N MET A 91 3.01 2.78 7.65
CA MET A 91 4.39 3.30 7.65
C MET A 91 4.72 4.02 8.95
N LYS A 92 3.83 4.89 9.44
CA LYS A 92 4.03 5.61 10.71
C LYS A 92 4.09 4.65 11.89
N PHE A 93 3.21 3.64 11.93
CA PHE A 93 3.23 2.62 12.99
C PHE A 93 4.54 1.84 13.00
N ILE A 94 5.07 1.48 11.84
CA ILE A 94 6.36 0.81 11.70
C ILE A 94 7.50 1.68 12.24
N ILE A 95 7.56 2.96 11.85
CA ILE A 95 8.60 3.88 12.34
C ILE A 95 8.48 4.06 13.86
N HIS A 96 7.26 4.24 14.38
CA HIS A 96 7.02 4.34 15.81
C HIS A 96 7.49 3.09 16.55
N GLU A 97 7.20 1.90 16.04
CA GLU A 97 7.67 0.64 16.61
C GLU A 97 9.19 0.53 16.62
N TRP A 98 9.87 0.96 15.56
CA TRP A 98 11.33 1.00 15.51
C TRP A 98 11.92 1.93 16.57
N VAL A 99 11.31 3.10 16.79
CA VAL A 99 11.72 4.02 17.86
C VAL A 99 11.45 3.41 19.25
N SER A 100 10.25 2.88 19.47
CA SER A 100 9.83 2.46 20.82
C SER A 100 10.40 1.13 21.28
N LYS A 101 10.59 0.17 20.36
CA LYS A 101 11.01 -1.21 20.70
C LYS A 101 12.46 -1.52 20.33
N HIS A 102 13.02 -0.76 19.38
CA HIS A 102 14.35 -1.03 18.84
C HIS A 102 15.29 0.18 18.96
N GLU A 103 14.87 1.19 19.74
CA GLU A 103 15.70 2.33 20.11
C GLU A 103 16.31 3.06 18.89
N LEU A 104 15.55 3.13 17.79
CA LEU A 104 15.97 3.87 16.59
C LEU A 104 16.24 5.35 16.98
N PRO A 105 17.43 5.90 16.69
CA PRO A 105 17.75 7.28 17.02
C PRO A 105 16.72 8.25 16.43
N ILE A 106 16.32 9.26 17.21
CA ILE A 106 15.29 10.24 16.82
C ILE A 106 15.67 10.96 15.51
N SER A 107 16.96 11.27 15.32
CA SER A 107 17.47 11.89 14.10
C SER A 107 17.25 11.01 12.87
N GLU A 108 17.50 9.71 12.97
CA GLU A 108 17.26 8.76 11.90
C GLU A 108 15.75 8.59 11.66
N ALA A 109 14.96 8.46 12.75
CA ALA A 109 13.50 8.36 12.66
C ALA A 109 12.87 9.55 11.92
N ASP A 110 13.38 10.77 12.11
CA ASP A 110 12.91 11.96 11.39
C ASP A 110 13.10 11.83 9.87
N GLU A 111 14.22 11.25 9.42
CA GLU A 111 14.42 10.96 8.00
C GLU A 111 13.40 9.98 7.44
N TRP A 112 13.04 8.95 8.22
CA TRP A 112 12.00 7.98 7.86
C TRP A 112 10.62 8.62 7.82
N TYR A 113 10.27 9.47 8.79
CA TYR A 113 9.02 10.24 8.74
C TYR A 113 8.98 11.19 7.55
N LYS A 114 10.09 11.86 7.21
CA LYS A 114 10.20 12.71 6.02
C LYS A 114 10.02 11.92 4.73
N ALA A 115 10.59 10.71 4.65
CA ALA A 115 10.36 9.80 3.54
C ALA A 115 8.88 9.42 3.42
N ALA A 116 8.25 8.99 4.52
CA ALA A 116 6.81 8.63 4.56
C ALA A 116 5.91 9.78 4.10
N ARG A 117 6.16 11.02 4.56
CA ARG A 117 5.36 12.21 4.20
C ARG A 117 5.42 12.54 2.71
N THR A 118 6.56 12.30 2.09
CA THR A 118 6.81 12.61 0.68
C THR A 118 6.57 11.43 -0.25
N TRP A 119 6.28 10.25 0.28
CA TRP A 119 5.89 9.10 -0.52
C TRP A 119 4.52 9.32 -1.16
N ARG A 120 4.33 8.78 -2.36
CA ARG A 120 3.05 8.71 -3.06
C ARG A 120 2.94 7.33 -3.71
N MET A 121 1.72 6.79 -3.79
CA MET A 121 1.47 5.50 -4.42
C MET A 121 2.13 5.45 -5.81
N PRO A 122 3.04 4.51 -6.06
CA PRO A 122 3.70 4.42 -7.36
C PRO A 122 2.70 4.00 -8.43
N TYR A 123 3.02 4.29 -9.68
CA TYR A 123 2.25 3.86 -10.84
C TYR A 123 3.06 2.88 -11.69
N TRP A 124 2.36 2.03 -12.41
CA TRP A 124 2.95 1.25 -13.50
C TRP A 124 2.66 1.99 -14.81
N ASP A 125 3.73 2.36 -15.51
CA ASP A 125 3.64 2.92 -16.86
C ASP A 125 3.58 1.80 -17.90
N TRP A 126 2.37 1.30 -18.15
CA TRP A 126 2.14 0.16 -19.05
C TRP A 126 2.45 0.47 -20.53
N ALA A 127 2.51 1.74 -20.91
CA ALA A 127 2.76 2.16 -22.29
C ALA A 127 4.25 2.50 -22.56
N ARG A 128 5.07 2.55 -21.51
CA ARG A 128 6.49 2.89 -21.61
C ARG A 128 7.33 1.64 -21.79
N ARG A 129 8.20 1.66 -22.81
CA ARG A 129 9.27 0.66 -22.95
C ARG A 129 10.18 0.71 -21.73
N GLN A 130 10.35 -0.44 -21.12
CA GLN A 130 11.12 -0.55 -19.90
C GLN A 130 12.62 -0.53 -20.24
N ARG A 131 13.47 -0.12 -19.29
CA ARG A 131 14.93 -0.09 -19.54
C ARG A 131 15.59 -1.46 -19.42
N TYR A 132 14.93 -2.37 -18.70
CA TYR A 132 15.42 -3.71 -18.39
C TYR A 132 14.92 -4.77 -19.40
N ASP A 133 13.96 -4.41 -20.23
CA ASP A 133 13.41 -5.25 -21.30
C ASP A 133 12.90 -4.31 -22.40
N GLU A 134 13.28 -4.54 -23.66
CA GLU A 134 12.94 -3.64 -24.77
C GLU A 134 11.45 -3.68 -25.14
N ASP A 135 10.69 -4.59 -24.52
CA ASP A 135 9.27 -4.80 -24.72
C ASP A 135 8.36 -4.10 -23.69
N LEU A 136 7.04 -4.11 -23.97
CA LEU A 136 5.99 -3.69 -23.03
C LEU A 136 5.79 -4.78 -21.98
N VAL A 137 6.58 -4.73 -20.91
CA VAL A 137 6.63 -5.80 -19.91
C VAL A 137 6.00 -5.36 -18.59
N PHE A 138 5.36 -6.32 -17.94
CA PHE A 138 4.88 -6.19 -16.58
C PHE A 138 6.08 -6.00 -15.62
N PRO A 139 6.06 -5.02 -14.69
CA PRO A 139 7.19 -4.71 -13.84
C PRO A 139 7.73 -5.96 -13.10
N PRO A 140 9.05 -6.24 -13.13
CA PRO A 140 9.63 -7.40 -12.45
C PRO A 140 9.31 -7.43 -10.95
N VAL A 141 9.22 -6.25 -10.34
CA VAL A 141 8.87 -6.09 -8.92
C VAL A 141 7.44 -6.55 -8.60
N LEU A 142 6.58 -6.73 -9.60
CA LEU A 142 5.24 -7.27 -9.45
C LEU A 142 5.16 -8.77 -9.74
N THR A 143 6.20 -9.40 -10.33
CA THR A 143 6.25 -10.85 -10.59
C THR A 143 7.18 -11.61 -9.64
N GLN A 144 8.12 -10.92 -9.01
CA GLN A 144 9.12 -11.54 -8.15
C GLN A 144 8.53 -11.98 -6.81
N VAL A 145 8.92 -13.15 -6.33
CA VAL A 145 8.52 -13.69 -5.01
C VAL A 145 9.09 -12.90 -3.83
N ALA A 146 10.19 -12.19 -4.04
CA ALA A 146 10.84 -11.37 -3.03
C ALA A 146 11.41 -10.09 -3.63
N VAL A 147 11.40 -9.03 -2.84
CA VAL A 147 11.92 -7.70 -3.21
C VAL A 147 12.98 -7.24 -2.23
N ARG A 148 13.94 -6.44 -2.69
CA ARG A 148 14.97 -5.90 -1.82
C ARG A 148 14.42 -4.73 -0.99
N ILE A 149 14.69 -4.74 0.31
CA ILE A 149 14.40 -3.64 1.24
C ILE A 149 15.68 -3.13 1.92
N TYR A 150 15.61 -1.93 2.48
CA TYR A 150 16.74 -1.21 3.06
C TYR A 150 16.40 -0.68 4.46
N PRO A 151 16.13 -1.56 5.44
CA PRO A 151 15.76 -1.15 6.79
C PRO A 151 16.92 -0.43 7.51
N PRO A 152 16.64 0.29 8.61
CA PRO A 152 17.68 0.90 9.45
C PRO A 152 18.76 -0.09 9.88
N ALA A 153 19.97 0.40 10.12
CA ALA A 153 21.06 -0.44 10.60
C ALA A 153 20.70 -1.16 11.92
N THR A 154 20.02 -0.45 12.82
CA THR A 154 19.50 -0.96 14.11
C THR A 154 18.49 -2.11 13.92
N MET A 155 17.82 -2.16 12.77
CA MET A 155 16.82 -3.17 12.45
C MET A 155 17.36 -4.36 11.68
N LYS A 156 18.65 -4.41 11.34
CA LYS A 156 19.23 -5.48 10.48
C LYS A 156 18.97 -6.90 10.98
N ASN A 157 18.88 -7.11 12.29
CA ASN A 157 18.63 -8.43 12.87
C ASN A 157 17.15 -8.86 12.81
N GLN A 158 16.23 -7.93 12.54
CA GLN A 158 14.80 -8.22 12.41
C GLN A 158 14.40 -8.58 10.98
N PHE A 159 15.31 -8.42 10.01
CA PHE A 159 15.06 -8.67 8.60
C PHE A 159 16.05 -9.70 8.05
N PRO A 160 15.71 -10.39 6.93
CA PRO A 160 16.63 -11.34 6.32
C PRO A 160 17.97 -10.70 5.97
N ARG A 161 19.09 -11.37 6.30
CA ARG A 161 20.45 -10.86 6.03
C ARG A 161 20.72 -10.61 4.55
N SER A 162 20.00 -11.29 3.66
CA SER A 162 20.06 -11.08 2.21
C SER A 162 19.50 -9.72 1.78
N GLY A 163 18.70 -9.07 2.63
CA GLY A 163 17.90 -7.88 2.31
C GLY A 163 16.70 -8.18 1.40
N LEU A 164 16.45 -9.44 1.05
CA LEU A 164 15.28 -9.87 0.28
C LEU A 164 14.12 -10.17 1.23
N TYR A 165 12.99 -9.51 1.02
CA TYR A 165 11.78 -9.62 1.82
C TYR A 165 10.64 -10.20 0.95
N PRO A 166 9.73 -11.04 1.51
CA PRO A 166 8.57 -11.54 0.77
C PRO A 166 7.82 -10.39 0.10
N ASN A 167 7.45 -10.55 -1.17
CA ASN A 167 6.88 -9.46 -1.93
C ASN A 167 5.37 -9.29 -1.68
N PRO A 168 4.92 -8.23 -0.99
CA PRO A 168 3.50 -8.01 -0.72
C PRO A 168 2.71 -7.61 -1.97
N LEU A 169 3.40 -7.23 -3.08
CA LEU A 169 2.77 -6.81 -4.33
C LEU A 169 2.39 -7.97 -5.25
N LEU A 170 2.93 -9.17 -5.01
CA LEU A 170 2.77 -10.33 -5.89
C LEU A 170 1.33 -10.89 -5.85
N SER A 171 0.80 -11.06 -4.65
CA SER A 171 -0.51 -11.67 -4.43
C SER A 171 -1.10 -11.22 -3.11
N PHE A 172 -2.40 -11.39 -2.94
CA PHE A 172 -3.08 -11.22 -1.65
C PHE A 172 -3.69 -12.56 -1.23
N GLU A 173 -3.47 -12.91 0.04
CA GLU A 173 -4.06 -14.09 0.69
C GLU A 173 -5.00 -13.61 1.79
N ASN A 174 -6.10 -14.34 1.99
CA ASN A 174 -7.04 -14.04 3.05
C ASN A 174 -6.34 -14.15 4.44
N PRO A 175 -6.40 -13.10 5.28
CA PRO A 175 -5.83 -13.18 6.62
C PRO A 175 -6.56 -14.17 7.53
N GLU A 176 -7.83 -14.50 7.25
CA GLU A 176 -8.51 -15.62 7.90
C GLU A 176 -7.98 -16.95 7.39
N LYS A 177 -7.57 -17.81 8.32
CA LYS A 177 -6.98 -19.12 8.04
C LYS A 177 -7.79 -20.22 8.66
N ASP A 178 -7.83 -21.37 8.01
CA ASP A 178 -8.41 -22.58 8.58
C ASP A 178 -7.62 -22.97 9.85
N PRO A 179 -8.27 -23.07 11.03
CA PRO A 179 -7.59 -23.43 12.27
C PRO A 179 -6.89 -24.79 12.24
N LYS A 180 -7.34 -25.72 11.39
CA LYS A 180 -6.79 -27.08 11.29
C LYS A 180 -5.58 -27.15 10.38
N THR A 181 -5.62 -26.44 9.24
CA THR A 181 -4.57 -26.53 8.21
C THR A 181 -3.61 -25.35 8.21
N GLY A 182 -3.97 -24.24 8.85
CA GLY A 182 -3.22 -22.98 8.83
C GLY A 182 -3.20 -22.30 7.45
N LYS A 183 -3.96 -22.82 6.47
CA LYS A 183 -4.02 -22.26 5.12
C LYS A 183 -5.04 -21.12 5.05
N PRO A 184 -4.81 -20.08 4.23
CA PRO A 184 -5.79 -19.03 3.97
C PRO A 184 -7.12 -19.63 3.51
N LEU A 185 -8.22 -19.13 4.05
CA LEU A 185 -9.57 -19.52 3.61
C LEU A 185 -9.86 -18.91 2.24
N PRO A 186 -10.53 -19.65 1.33
CA PRO A 186 -10.92 -19.10 0.06
C PRO A 186 -11.93 -17.96 0.25
N PHE A 187 -11.91 -16.99 -0.66
CA PHE A 187 -12.92 -15.93 -0.68
C PHE A 187 -14.32 -16.56 -0.82
N GLY A 188 -15.29 -16.04 -0.06
CA GLY A 188 -16.65 -16.59 -0.02
C GLY A 188 -16.84 -17.78 0.94
N SER A 189 -15.78 -18.26 1.62
CA SER A 189 -15.86 -19.33 2.63
C SER A 189 -15.32 -18.89 3.99
N MET A 190 -15.76 -17.72 4.46
CA MET A 190 -15.40 -17.20 5.77
C MET A 190 -15.96 -18.06 6.91
N PRO A 191 -15.33 -18.05 8.11
CA PRO A 191 -15.85 -18.75 9.28
C PRO A 191 -17.28 -18.31 9.62
N GLU A 192 -18.06 -19.17 10.29
CA GLU A 192 -19.49 -18.94 10.59
C GLU A 192 -19.78 -17.53 11.15
N VAL A 193 -18.94 -17.07 12.07
CA VAL A 193 -19.02 -15.75 12.73
C VAL A 193 -18.75 -14.55 11.79
N LYS A 194 -18.13 -14.78 10.64
CA LYS A 194 -17.69 -13.78 9.66
C LYS A 194 -18.32 -13.99 8.27
N THR A 195 -19.36 -14.83 8.16
CA THR A 195 -20.10 -15.12 6.93
C THR A 195 -20.68 -13.89 6.23
N LYS A 196 -20.95 -12.81 6.96
CA LYS A 196 -21.38 -11.52 6.39
C LYS A 196 -20.37 -10.90 5.40
N TRP A 197 -19.11 -11.31 5.47
CA TRP A 197 -18.04 -10.86 4.57
C TRP A 197 -17.87 -11.78 3.35
N ASN A 198 -18.64 -12.85 3.24
CA ASN A 198 -18.73 -13.60 1.99
C ASN A 198 -19.45 -12.72 0.97
N ILE A 199 -18.78 -12.45 -0.14
CA ILE A 199 -19.45 -11.92 -1.33
C ILE A 199 -20.38 -13.03 -1.79
N GLN A 200 -21.68 -12.84 -1.61
CA GLN A 200 -22.65 -13.73 -2.21
C GLN A 200 -22.52 -13.51 -3.72
N ASP A 201 -22.14 -14.56 -4.45
CA ASP A 201 -22.36 -14.57 -5.89
C ASP A 201 -23.86 -14.36 -6.08
N ASN A 202 -24.25 -13.18 -6.54
CA ASN A 202 -25.61 -12.92 -6.94
C ASN A 202 -25.69 -13.21 -8.44
N PRO A 203 -26.16 -14.39 -8.86
CA PRO A 203 -26.29 -14.72 -10.29
C PRO A 203 -27.41 -13.92 -10.99
N ILE A 204 -28.03 -12.95 -10.32
CA ILE A 204 -29.17 -12.19 -10.82
C ILE A 204 -28.67 -11.03 -11.72
N VAL A 205 -28.76 -11.31 -13.03
CA VAL A 205 -29.26 -10.41 -14.08
C VAL A 205 -28.35 -9.23 -14.42
N HIS A 206 -27.47 -9.43 -15.41
CA HIS A 206 -27.34 -8.38 -16.41
C HIS A 206 -28.75 -8.16 -16.97
N ASP A 207 -29.32 -6.96 -16.81
CA ASP A 207 -30.56 -6.61 -17.54
C ASP A 207 -30.35 -7.05 -18.99
N GLU A 208 -31.25 -7.89 -19.54
CA GLU A 208 -31.19 -8.24 -20.95
C GLU A 208 -31.10 -6.92 -21.72
N LEU A 209 -30.03 -6.77 -22.52
CA LEU A 209 -29.81 -5.56 -23.30
C LEU A 209 -31.10 -5.26 -24.08
N PRO A 210 -31.69 -4.05 -23.96
CA PRO A 210 -32.86 -3.70 -24.73
C PRO A 210 -32.42 -3.41 -26.16
N LEU A 211 -32.22 -4.48 -26.93
CA LEU A 211 -32.04 -4.42 -28.37
C LEU A 211 -32.91 -5.50 -29.01
N THR A 212 -34.23 -5.33 -28.85
CA THR A 212 -35.11 -5.68 -29.95
C THR A 212 -34.71 -4.81 -31.14
N LYS A 213 -33.96 -5.40 -32.07
CA LYS A 213 -33.89 -4.88 -33.43
C LYS A 213 -35.32 -4.87 -33.96
N GLU A 214 -35.95 -3.70 -33.99
CA GLU A 214 -36.95 -3.42 -35.02
C GLU A 214 -36.16 -3.36 -36.33
N CYS A 215 -36.07 -4.50 -37.00
CA CYS A 215 -35.78 -4.55 -38.42
C CYS A 215 -37.13 -4.53 -39.14
N ASP A 216 -37.57 -3.33 -39.49
CA ASP A 216 -38.38 -3.09 -40.70
C ASP A 216 -37.47 -2.59 -41.82
#